data_AF-A0A3S4G1G9-F1
#
_entry.id   AF-A0A3S4G1G9-F1
#
_cell.length_a   1.000
_cell.length_b   1.000
_cell.length_c   1.000
_cell.angle_alpha   90.00
_cell.angle_beta   90.00
_cell.angle_gamma   90.00
#
_symmetry.space_group_name_H-M   'P 1'
#
loop_
_entity.id
_entity.type
_entity.pdbx_description
1 polymer ?
#
loop_
_entity_poly.entity_id
_entity_poly.type
_entity_poly.pdbx_seq_one_letter_code
_entity_poly.pdbx_strand_id
1 'polypeptide(L)'
;MKIYRWKKLQKYILPLSRLLNFYISSNLRRQAVLEQFLGTNGQRIPYIISIAGSVAVGKSTTARVLQALLSRWPEHRRVELITTDGFLHPNQVLKERGLMEEKGVPRIV
;
A
#
# COMPACT_ATOMS: atom_id res chain seq x y z
N MET A 1 -13.62 -23.86 -9.23
CA MET A 1 -12.47 -23.04 -9.69
C MET A 1 -12.09 -21.86 -8.77
N LYS A 2 -13.03 -21.14 -8.13
CA LYS A 2 -12.70 -20.01 -7.20
C LYS A 2 -11.84 -20.40 -5.99
N ILE A 3 -12.15 -21.52 -5.31
CA ILE A 3 -11.49 -21.93 -4.06
C ILE A 3 -9.99 -22.24 -4.24
N TYR A 4 -9.62 -22.85 -5.37
CA TYR A 4 -8.22 -23.22 -5.66
C TYR A 4 -7.32 -21.99 -5.82
N ARG A 5 -7.85 -20.93 -6.45
CA ARG A 5 -7.16 -19.65 -6.63
C ARG A 5 -6.93 -18.95 -5.29
N TRP A 6 -7.90 -19.02 -4.37
CA TRP A 6 -7.78 -18.48 -3.01
C TRP A 6 -6.73 -19.22 -2.16
N LYS A 7 -6.72 -20.56 -2.19
CA LYS A 7 -5.69 -21.35 -1.49
C LYS A 7 -4.28 -21.03 -2.01
N LYS A 8 -4.11 -20.91 -3.33
CA LYS A 8 -2.83 -20.53 -3.94
C LYS A 8 -2.42 -19.11 -3.55
N LEU A 9 -3.35 -18.16 -3.53
CA LEU A 9 -3.09 -16.78 -3.12
C LEU A 9 -2.67 -16.69 -1.64
N GLN A 10 -3.38 -17.38 -0.74
CA GLN A 10 -3.05 -17.45 0.68
C GLN A 10 -1.64 -18.00 0.93
N LYS A 11 -1.22 -19.01 0.17
CA LYS A 11 0.11 -19.62 0.28
C LYS A 11 1.24 -18.60 0.13
N TYR A 12 1.09 -17.59 -0.73
CA TYR A 12 2.13 -16.57 -0.96
C TYR A 12 1.91 -15.31 -0.12
N ILE A 13 0.66 -14.85 0.02
CA ILE A 13 0.37 -13.59 0.70
C ILE A 13 0.53 -13.72 2.22
N LEU A 14 0.23 -14.87 2.84
CA LEU A 14 0.38 -15.02 4.29
C LEU A 14 1.86 -14.90 4.73
N PRO A 15 2.84 -15.62 4.13
CA PRO A 15 4.25 -15.39 4.42
C PRO A 15 4.69 -13.96 4.12
N LEU A 16 4.22 -13.36 3.03
CA LEU A 16 4.54 -11.97 2.69
C LEU A 16 4.03 -10.99 3.75
N SER A 17 2.81 -11.17 4.25
CA SER A 17 2.25 -10.34 5.31
C SER A 17 3.06 -10.43 6.62
N ARG A 18 3.56 -11.63 6.95
CA ARG A 18 4.47 -11.84 8.09
C ARG A 18 5.80 -11.12 7.89
N LEU A 19 6.40 -11.25 6.69
CA LEU A 19 7.63 -10.55 6.35
C LEU A 19 7.46 -9.04 6.49
N LEU A 20 6.40 -8.48 5.89
CA LEU A 20 6.08 -7.06 6.02
C LEU A 20 5.89 -6.64 7.47
N ASN A 21 5.24 -7.47 8.29
CA ASN A 21 5.07 -7.19 9.71
C ASN A 21 6.41 -7.08 10.47
N PHE A 22 7.39 -7.92 10.12
CA PHE A 22 8.74 -7.82 10.68
C PHE A 22 9.41 -6.51 10.29
N TYR A 23 9.32 -6.09 9.02
CA TYR A 23 9.88 -4.81 8.57
C TYR A 23 9.24 -3.62 9.29
N ILE A 24 7.90 -3.59 9.37
CA ILE A 24 7.16 -2.53 10.07
C ILE A 24 7.59 -2.46 11.54
N SER A 25 7.59 -3.59 12.24
CA SER A 25 7.92 -3.65 13.66
C SER A 25 9.37 -3.23 13.94
N SER A 26 10.31 -3.62 13.07
CA SER A 26 11.71 -3.22 13.20
C SER A 26 11.91 -1.73 12.92
N ASN A 27 11.20 -1.16 11.95
CA ASN A 27 11.25 0.27 11.67
C ASN A 27 10.68 1.09 12.84
N LEU A 28 9.55 0.67 13.42
CA LEU A 28 8.97 1.32 14.60
C LEU A 28 9.90 1.28 15.82
N ARG A 29 10.58 0.14 16.07
CA ARG A 29 11.59 0.05 17.15
C ARG A 29 12.76 0.99 16.89
N ARG A 30 13.26 1.04 15.65
CA ARG A 30 14.35 1.95 15.28
C ARG A 30 13.95 3.42 15.48
N GLN A 31 12.74 3.77 15.09
CA GLN A 31 12.16 5.10 15.28
C GLN A 31 12.13 5.48 16.76
N ALA A 32 11.63 4.60 17.63
CA ALA A 32 11.56 4.85 19.08
C ALA A 32 12.95 5.08 19.71
N VAL A 33 13.98 4.34 19.28
CA VAL A 33 15.36 4.53 19.76
C VAL A 33 15.91 5.89 19.32
N LEU A 34 15.66 6.30 18.08
CA LEU A 34 16.10 7.60 17.58
C LEU A 34 15.38 8.75 18.30
N GLU A 35 14.09 8.62 18.55
CA GLU A 35 13.29 9.61 19.27
C GLU A 35 13.78 9.80 20.70
N GLN A 36 14.10 8.70 21.39
CA GLN A 36 14.69 8.74 22.73
C GLN A 36 16.09 9.38 22.71
N PHE A 37 16.94 9.02 21.75
CA PHE A 37 18.30 9.56 21.64
C PHE A 37 18.32 11.06 21.33
N LEU A 38 17.43 11.53 20.45
CA LEU A 38 17.33 12.92 20.03
C LEU A 38 16.50 13.80 21.00
N GLY A 39 15.86 13.20 22.00
CA GLY A 39 14.99 13.92 22.95
C GLY A 39 13.75 14.53 22.30
N THR A 40 13.29 13.98 21.18
CA THR A 40 12.14 14.49 20.43
C THR A 40 10.85 13.83 20.88
N ASN A 41 9.77 14.60 20.98
CA ASN A 41 8.42 14.04 21.14
C ASN A 41 8.01 13.38 19.82
N GLY A 42 8.15 12.06 19.76
CA GLY A 42 7.88 11.25 18.59
C GLY A 42 6.48 11.46 18.02
N GLN A 43 6.41 11.93 16.78
CA GLN A 43 5.16 11.87 16.01
C GLN A 43 5.01 10.46 15.43
N ARG A 44 3.79 9.91 15.45
CA ARG A 44 3.52 8.63 14.77
C ARG A 44 3.64 8.81 13.26
N ILE A 45 4.81 8.46 12.71
CA ILE A 45 5.04 8.44 11.27
C ILE A 45 4.44 7.14 10.68
N PRO A 46 3.56 7.23 9.65
CA PRO A 46 3.00 6.05 9.02
C PRO A 46 4.08 5.30 8.22
N TYR A 47 4.01 3.97 8.23
CA TYR A 47 4.82 3.12 7.36
C TYR A 47 4.13 2.96 6.01
N ILE A 48 4.77 3.38 4.92
CA ILE A 48 4.18 3.39 3.58
C ILE A 48 4.62 2.14 2.80
N ILE A 49 3.66 1.40 2.24
CA ILE A 49 3.91 0.25 1.35
C ILE A 49 3.33 0.58 -0.02
N SER A 50 4.21 0.73 -1.01
CA SER A 50 3.82 0.99 -2.40
C SER A 50 3.70 -0.31 -3.19
N ILE A 51 2.58 -0.49 -3.91
CA ILE A 51 2.35 -1.64 -4.77
C ILE A 51 2.27 -1.15 -6.22
N ALA A 52 3.34 -1.40 -6.98
CA ALA A 52 3.47 -1.01 -8.38
C ALA A 52 3.28 -2.21 -9.34
N GLY A 53 3.18 -1.94 -10.64
CA GLY A 53 3.00 -2.95 -11.69
C GLY A 53 2.07 -2.49 -12.83
N SER A 54 1.98 -3.30 -13.89
CA SER A 54 1.18 -2.99 -15.09
C SER A 54 -0.33 -2.87 -14.82
N VAL A 55 -1.05 -2.26 -15.75
CA VAL A 55 -2.53 -2.22 -15.73
C VAL A 55 -3.07 -3.65 -15.75
N ALA A 56 -4.16 -3.91 -15.03
CA ALA A 56 -4.82 -5.22 -14.92
C ALA A 56 -4.01 -6.37 -14.28
N VAL A 57 -2.75 -6.18 -13.85
CA VAL A 57 -1.95 -7.24 -13.19
C VAL A 57 -2.47 -7.67 -11.80
N GLY A 58 -3.46 -6.96 -11.26
CA GLY A 58 -4.10 -7.30 -9.99
C GLY A 58 -3.57 -6.56 -8.75
N LYS A 59 -2.90 -5.41 -8.92
CA LYS A 59 -2.41 -4.56 -7.81
C LYS A 59 -3.47 -4.30 -6.75
N SER A 60 -4.66 -3.84 -7.16
CA SER A 60 -5.76 -3.50 -6.25
C SER A 60 -6.31 -4.73 -5.51
N THR A 61 -6.22 -5.91 -6.12
CA THR A 61 -6.60 -7.17 -5.47
C THR A 61 -5.59 -7.51 -4.37
N THR A 62 -4.29 -7.50 -4.70
CA THR A 62 -3.22 -7.77 -3.72
C THR A 62 -3.23 -6.76 -2.58
N ALA A 63 -3.42 -5.47 -2.88
CA ALA A 63 -3.47 -4.39 -1.90
C ALA A 63 -4.61 -4.59 -0.89
N ARG A 64 -5.82 -4.93 -1.34
CA ARG A 64 -6.96 -5.20 -0.45
C ARG A 64 -6.74 -6.42 0.44
N VAL A 65 -6.13 -7.48 -0.09
CA VAL A 65 -5.82 -8.67 0.71
C VAL A 65 -4.75 -8.36 1.75
N LEU A 66 -3.69 -7.64 1.38
CA LEU A 66 -2.65 -7.20 2.32
C LEU A 66 -3.22 -6.28 3.40
N GLN A 67 -4.08 -5.32 3.04
CA GLN A 67 -4.77 -4.46 3.99
C GLN A 67 -5.55 -5.30 5.01
N ALA A 68 -6.40 -6.23 4.55
CA ALA A 68 -7.21 -7.07 5.43
C ALA A 68 -6.37 -7.95 6.36
N LEU A 69 -5.21 -8.44 5.91
CA LEU A 69 -4.31 -9.24 6.73
C LEU A 69 -3.55 -8.39 7.75
N LEU A 70 -2.97 -7.27 7.33
CA LEU A 70 -2.19 -6.39 8.20
C LEU A 70 -3.07 -5.72 9.28
N SER A 71 -4.33 -5.40 8.97
CA SER A 71 -5.28 -4.86 9.96
C SER A 71 -5.69 -5.86 11.05
N ARG A 72 -5.52 -7.17 10.80
CA ARG A 72 -5.91 -8.23 11.75
C ARG A 72 -4.77 -8.68 12.68
N TRP A 73 -3.61 -8.07 12.56
CA TRP A 73 -2.50 -8.38 13.45
C TRP A 73 -2.77 -7.89 14.89
N PRO A 74 -2.23 -8.57 15.92
CA PRO A 74 -2.51 -8.26 17.33
C PRO A 74 -2.14 -6.84 17.75
N GLU A 75 -1.23 -6.17 17.05
CA GLU A 75 -0.85 -4.79 17.34
C GLU A 75 -1.92 -3.76 16.90
N HIS A 76 -3.08 -4.21 16.39
CA HIS A 76 -4.25 -3.40 16.03
C HIS A 76 -3.90 -2.17 15.18
N ARG A 77 -3.05 -2.37 14.15
CA ARG A 77 -2.59 -1.28 13.28
C ARG A 77 -3.75 -0.75 12.43
N ARG A 78 -3.88 0.58 12.36
CA ARG A 78 -4.74 1.24 11.37
C ARG A 78 -4.06 1.15 10.01
N VAL A 79 -4.67 0.42 9.06
CA VAL A 79 -4.15 0.25 7.70
C VAL A 79 -5.10 0.85 6.69
N GLU A 80 -4.63 1.86 5.97
CA GLU A 80 -5.38 2.53 4.92
C GLU A 80 -4.84 2.15 3.54
N LEU A 81 -5.74 2.16 2.55
CA LEU A 81 -5.42 1.89 1.16
C LEU A 81 -5.71 3.14 0.34
N ILE A 82 -4.67 3.74 -0.22
CA ILE A 82 -4.77 4.89 -1.13
C ILE A 82 -4.39 4.42 -2.53
N THR A 83 -5.23 4.75 -3.52
CA THR A 83 -4.98 4.47 -4.93
C THR A 83 -4.43 5.72 -5.62
N THR A 84 -3.36 5.58 -6.41
CA THR A 84 -2.77 6.68 -7.19
C THR A 84 -3.73 7.23 -8.25
N ASP A 85 -4.71 6.44 -8.68
CA ASP A 85 -5.72 6.85 -9.67
C ASP A 85 -6.57 8.05 -9.18
N GLY A 86 -6.65 8.26 -7.86
CA GLY A 86 -7.33 9.41 -7.26
C GLY A 86 -6.55 10.73 -7.37
N PHE A 87 -5.28 10.66 -7.78
CA PHE A 87 -4.44 11.84 -8.04
C PHE A 87 -4.46 12.26 -9.51
N LEU A 88 -5.15 11.52 -10.38
CA LEU A 88 -5.29 11.91 -11.78
C LEU A 88 -6.15 13.16 -11.91
N HIS A 89 -5.82 14.01 -12.88
CA HIS A 89 -6.68 15.13 -13.23
C HIS A 89 -8.13 14.68 -13.56
N PRO A 90 -9.15 15.49 -13.20
CA PRO A 90 -10.54 15.21 -13.58
C PRO A 90 -10.67 15.02 -15.09
N ASN A 91 -11.60 14.15 -15.52
CA ASN A 91 -11.84 13.87 -16.94
C ASN A 91 -12.07 15.15 -17.77
N GLN A 92 -12.64 16.21 -17.17
CA GLN A 92 -12.82 17.50 -17.83
C GLN A 92 -11.49 18.16 -18.19
N VAL A 93 -10.54 18.21 -17.26
CA VAL A 93 -9.19 18.74 -17.48
C VAL A 93 -8.41 17.88 -18.47
N LEU A 94 -8.58 16.54 -18.42
CA LEU A 94 -7.95 15.63 -19.37
C LEU A 94 -8.46 15.83 -20.80
N LYS A 95 -9.76 16.11 -20.98
CA LYS A 95 -10.37 16.44 -22.28
C LYS A 95 -9.90 17.78 -22.80
N GLU A 96 -9.88 18.82 -21.95
CA GLU A 96 -9.41 20.16 -22.32
C GLU A 96 -7.94 20.15 -22.77
N ARG A 97 -7.11 19.27 -22.20
CA ARG A 97 -5.69 19.14 -22.54
C ARG A 97 -5.39 18.11 -23.63
N GLY A 98 -6.41 17.43 -24.18
CA GLY A 98 -6.21 16.38 -25.19
C GLY A 98 -5.49 15.13 -24.68
N LEU A 99 -5.43 14.90 -23.37
CA LEU A 99 -4.64 13.83 -22.72
C LEU A 99 -5.46 12.57 -22.42
N MET A 100 -6.63 12.39 -23.06
CA MET A 100 -7.54 11.26 -22.78
C MET A 100 -6.94 9.91 -23.18
N GLU A 101 -6.14 9.85 -24.24
CA GLU A 101 -5.50 8.60 -24.72
C GLU A 101 -4.24 8.23 -23.91
N GLU A 102 -3.72 9.17 -23.13
CA GLU A 102 -2.53 9.02 -22.29
C GLU A 102 -2.89 8.62 -20.84
N LYS A 103 -4.05 8.01 -20.62
CA LYS A 103 -4.53 7.64 -19.29
C LYS A 103 -3.64 6.56 -18.64
N GLY A 104 -2.63 6.99 -17.88
CA GLY A 104 -1.70 6.13 -17.14
C GLY A 104 -0.22 6.54 -17.22
N VAL A 105 0.15 7.63 -17.90
CA VAL A 105 1.54 8.14 -17.95
C VAL A 105 1.78 9.27 -16.94
N PRO A 106 3.04 9.59 -16.56
CA PRO A 106 3.34 10.61 -15.54
C PRO A 106 2.78 12.02 -15.83
N ARG A 107 2.47 12.34 -17.09
CA ARG A 107 2.07 13.67 -17.55
C ARG A 107 0.66 14.11 -17.10
N ILE A 108 -0.16 13.19 -16.58
CA ILE A 108 -1.56 13.42 -16.19
C ILE A 108 -1.81 13.45 -14.68
N VAL A 109 -0.74 13.38 -13.89
CA VAL A 109 -0.73 13.57 -12.42
C VAL A 109 -0.65 15.06 -12.11
#